data_AF-K2RB19-F1
#
_entry.id   AF-K2RB19-F1
#
_cell.length_a   1.000
_cell.length_b   1.000
_cell.length_c   1.000
_cell.angle_alpha   90.00
_cell.angle_beta   90.00
_cell.angle_gamma   90.00
#
_symmetry.space_group_name_H-M   'P 1'
#
loop_
_entity.id
_entity.type
_entity.pdbx_description
1 polymer ?
#
loop_
_entity_poly.entity_id
_entity_poly.type
_entity_poly.pdbx_seq_one_letter_code
_entity_poly.pdbx_strand_id
1 'polypeptide(L)'
;MPDDVATQLKGTFTGPDRFLNRSIKEDLTTDYVRVATSWISKPLMIGAESIAETENRGDQFVPAIVHWASDPDHKPFPYVGFFSLYPTASTIDAVAGPGTLSISYPNRTQEGSDIFTFALSGVAPKWLLEGNRVHGFNNLPCLAVTVSAPGLDLQPTVYGSQLRSHLFYNISYVVPEAFTGVPTVTFEFEYTC
;
A
#
# COMPACT_ATOMS: atom_id res chain seq x y z
N MET A 1 21.44 -22.05 -5.14
CA MET A 1 20.13 -22.20 -5.82
C MET A 1 20.36 -23.04 -7.05
N PRO A 2 19.52 -24.05 -7.33
CA PRO A 2 19.64 -24.86 -8.55
C PRO A 2 19.62 -23.99 -9.83
N ASP A 3 20.43 -24.34 -10.83
CA ASP A 3 20.62 -23.51 -12.04
C ASP A 3 19.36 -23.41 -12.91
N ASP A 4 18.51 -24.43 -12.88
CA ASP A 4 17.19 -24.47 -13.50
C ASP A 4 16.23 -23.46 -12.85
N VAL A 5 16.22 -23.38 -11.51
CA VAL A 5 15.47 -22.37 -10.76
C VAL A 5 16.02 -20.97 -11.02
N ALA A 6 17.34 -20.81 -11.04
CA ALA A 6 17.99 -19.54 -11.35
C ALA A 6 17.63 -19.02 -12.74
N THR A 7 17.46 -19.91 -13.71
CA THR A 7 17.06 -19.58 -15.08
C THR A 7 15.58 -19.20 -15.16
N GLN A 8 14.71 -19.91 -14.45
CA GLN A 8 13.28 -19.56 -14.37
C GLN A 8 13.04 -18.21 -13.69
N LEU A 9 13.81 -17.87 -12.66
CA LEU A 9 13.72 -16.58 -11.96
C LEU A 9 14.20 -15.38 -12.80
N LYS A 10 14.99 -15.61 -13.84
CA LYS A 10 15.40 -14.57 -14.81
C LYS A 10 14.35 -14.34 -15.91
N GLY A 11 13.38 -15.24 -16.03
CA GLY A 11 12.28 -15.14 -16.98
C GLY A 11 11.20 -14.15 -16.53
N THR A 12 10.32 -13.80 -17.46
CA THR A 12 9.11 -13.03 -17.14
C THR A 12 8.13 -13.93 -16.37
N PHE A 13 7.50 -13.41 -15.31
CA PHE A 13 6.39 -14.11 -14.66
C PHE A 13 5.27 -14.36 -15.69
N THR A 14 4.96 -15.64 -15.91
CA THR A 14 3.97 -16.13 -16.89
C THR A 14 2.79 -16.83 -16.23
N GLY A 15 2.73 -16.83 -14.89
CA GLY A 15 1.63 -17.44 -14.14
C GLY A 15 0.37 -16.57 -14.14
N PRO A 16 -0.80 -17.17 -13.82
CA PRO A 16 -1.99 -16.39 -13.57
C PRO A 16 -1.81 -15.53 -12.33
N ASP A 17 -2.64 -14.48 -12.22
CA ASP A 17 -2.73 -13.69 -11.01
C ASP A 17 -3.18 -14.55 -9.82
N ARG A 18 -2.77 -14.16 -8.62
CA ARG A 18 -2.96 -14.97 -7.41
C ARG A 18 -3.51 -14.13 -6.27
N PHE A 19 -4.59 -14.62 -5.69
CA PHE A 19 -5.08 -14.17 -4.41
C PHE A 19 -4.57 -15.10 -3.30
N LEU A 20 -4.00 -14.53 -2.25
CA LEU A 20 -3.55 -15.22 -1.06
C LEU A 20 -4.34 -14.69 0.13
N ASN A 21 -4.88 -15.59 0.94
CA ASN A 21 -5.50 -15.28 2.23
C ASN A 21 -4.87 -16.21 3.28
N ARG A 22 -4.23 -15.64 4.28
CA ARG A 22 -3.47 -16.35 5.31
C ARG A 22 -3.85 -15.86 6.69
N SER A 23 -4.04 -16.83 7.57
CA SER A 23 -4.27 -16.63 8.99
C SER A 23 -2.94 -16.83 9.73
N ILE A 24 -2.49 -15.82 10.47
CA ILE A 24 -1.20 -15.80 11.18
C ILE A 24 -1.48 -15.75 12.68
N LYS A 25 -1.12 -16.82 13.40
CA LYS A 25 -1.16 -16.83 14.86
C LYS A 25 -0.02 -16.02 15.44
N GLU A 26 -0.31 -15.21 16.45
CA GLU A 26 0.72 -14.49 17.20
C GLU A 26 1.54 -15.42 18.10
N ASP A 27 0.86 -16.37 18.75
CA ASP A 27 1.48 -17.40 19.58
C ASP A 27 0.74 -18.75 19.50
N LEU A 28 1.29 -19.78 20.15
CA LEU A 28 0.77 -21.15 20.10
C LEU A 28 -0.36 -21.41 21.10
N THR A 29 -0.60 -20.48 22.01
CA THR A 29 -1.47 -20.62 23.20
C THR A 29 -2.74 -19.78 23.13
N THR A 30 -2.76 -18.72 22.33
CA THR A 30 -3.91 -17.86 22.11
C THR A 30 -4.64 -18.22 20.82
N ASP A 31 -5.92 -17.87 20.79
CA ASP A 31 -6.76 -17.96 19.59
C ASP A 31 -6.73 -16.66 18.76
N TYR A 32 -5.86 -15.71 19.12
CA TYR A 32 -5.70 -14.47 18.37
C TYR A 32 -4.98 -14.74 17.04
N VAL A 33 -5.55 -14.21 15.96
CA VAL A 33 -5.08 -14.43 14.61
C VAL A 33 -5.17 -13.15 13.81
N ARG A 34 -4.10 -12.80 13.11
CA ARG A 34 -4.08 -11.77 12.09
C ARG A 34 -4.44 -12.37 10.74
N VAL A 35 -5.03 -11.55 9.88
CA VAL A 35 -5.39 -11.97 8.52
C VAL A 35 -4.57 -11.16 7.54
N ALA A 36 -3.69 -11.83 6.81
CA ALA A 36 -2.93 -11.26 5.71
C ALA A 36 -3.56 -11.65 4.37
N THR A 37 -3.87 -10.65 3.56
CA THR A 37 -4.36 -10.83 2.20
C THR A 37 -3.36 -10.26 1.20
N SER A 38 -3.22 -10.90 0.05
CA SER A 38 -2.38 -10.39 -1.02
C SER A 38 -2.97 -10.69 -2.37
N TRP A 39 -2.89 -9.71 -3.27
CA TRP A 39 -3.15 -9.89 -4.69
C TRP A 39 -1.84 -9.71 -5.45
N ILE A 40 -1.45 -10.71 -6.22
CA ILE A 40 -0.18 -10.73 -6.95
C ILE A 40 -0.51 -10.92 -8.43
N SER A 41 -0.28 -9.87 -9.21
CA SER A 41 -0.26 -9.93 -10.67
C SER A 41 1.14 -9.62 -11.18
N LYS A 42 1.35 -9.72 -12.50
CA LYS A 42 2.65 -9.43 -13.12
C LYS A 42 3.12 -7.97 -12.90
N PRO A 43 2.32 -6.93 -13.18
CA PRO A 43 2.76 -5.55 -13.04
C PRO A 43 2.36 -4.88 -11.73
N LEU A 44 1.43 -5.47 -10.97
CA LEU A 44 0.83 -4.88 -9.76
C LEU A 44 0.73 -5.92 -8.64
N MET A 45 1.21 -5.56 -7.46
CA MET A 45 1.12 -6.37 -6.25
C MET A 45 0.55 -5.53 -5.10
N ILE A 46 -0.41 -6.11 -4.38
CA ILE A 46 -1.12 -5.48 -3.27
C ILE A 46 -1.01 -6.43 -2.09
N GLY A 47 -0.54 -5.93 -0.95
CA GLY A 47 -0.50 -6.66 0.32
C GLY A 47 -1.24 -5.87 1.39
N ALA A 48 -1.98 -6.58 2.24
CA ALA A 48 -2.68 -6.00 3.37
C ALA A 48 -2.74 -6.97 4.54
N GLU A 49 -2.72 -6.45 5.76
CA GLU A 49 -2.84 -7.22 6.98
C GLU A 49 -3.77 -6.53 7.97
N SER A 50 -4.74 -7.30 8.47
CA SER A 50 -5.68 -6.87 9.49
C SER A 50 -5.16 -7.25 10.88
N ILE A 51 -5.15 -6.28 11.78
CA ILE A 51 -4.65 -6.40 13.15
C ILE A 51 -5.64 -5.79 14.15
N ALA A 52 -5.70 -6.37 15.35
CA ALA A 52 -6.47 -5.86 16.47
C ALA A 52 -5.70 -6.12 17.77
N GLU A 53 -4.76 -5.23 18.09
CA GLU A 53 -3.85 -5.36 19.22
C GLU A 53 -4.08 -4.24 20.25
N THR A 54 -3.59 -4.45 21.46
CA THR A 54 -3.67 -3.44 22.53
C THR A 54 -2.67 -2.30 22.33
N GLU A 55 -1.56 -2.55 21.65
CA GLU A 55 -0.46 -1.61 21.46
C GLU A 55 -0.15 -1.44 19.98
N ASN A 56 0.22 -0.22 19.57
CA ASN A 56 0.68 0.04 18.21
C ASN A 56 2.14 -0.44 18.05
N ARG A 57 2.40 -1.26 17.04
CA ARG A 57 3.75 -1.76 16.71
C ARG A 57 4.64 -0.76 15.96
N GLY A 58 4.09 0.39 15.57
CA GLY A 58 4.82 1.46 14.89
C GLY A 58 5.59 0.94 13.67
N ASP A 59 6.80 1.45 13.45
CA ASP A 59 7.64 1.18 12.28
C ASP A 59 8.04 -0.29 12.05
N GLN A 60 7.71 -1.20 12.98
CA GLN A 60 7.96 -2.64 12.80
C GLN A 60 6.91 -3.31 11.90
N PHE A 61 5.87 -2.58 11.49
CA PHE A 61 4.71 -3.12 10.80
C PHE A 61 4.32 -2.26 9.60
N VAL A 62 3.82 -2.88 8.53
CA VAL A 62 3.27 -2.17 7.37
C VAL A 62 1.91 -2.80 7.05
N PRO A 63 0.79 -2.16 7.46
CA PRO A 63 -0.54 -2.77 7.36
C PRO A 63 -1.04 -2.92 5.93
N ALA A 64 -0.57 -2.08 5.02
CA ALA A 64 -0.92 -2.15 3.62
C ALA A 64 0.23 -1.62 2.75
N ILE A 65 0.46 -2.28 1.62
CA ILE A 65 1.48 -1.89 0.65
C ILE A 65 1.05 -2.24 -0.78
N VAL A 66 1.32 -1.35 -1.71
CA VAL A 66 1.08 -1.54 -3.15
C VAL A 66 2.38 -1.30 -3.89
N HIS A 67 2.74 -2.19 -4.80
CA HIS A 67 3.87 -2.05 -5.70
C HIS A 67 3.39 -2.18 -7.14
N TRP A 68 3.96 -1.38 -8.04
CA TRP A 68 3.73 -1.51 -9.46
C TRP A 68 4.96 -1.18 -10.29
N ALA A 69 5.03 -1.66 -11.52
CA ALA A 69 6.08 -1.30 -12.46
C ALA A 69 5.87 0.15 -12.98
N SER A 70 6.49 1.12 -12.32
CA SER A 70 6.36 2.55 -12.63
C SER A 70 7.12 2.98 -13.89
N ASP A 71 8.13 2.21 -14.29
CA ASP A 71 8.80 2.29 -15.60
C ASP A 71 9.14 0.86 -16.06
N PRO A 72 8.26 0.19 -16.82
CA PRO A 72 8.47 -1.19 -17.25
C PRO A 72 9.62 -1.34 -18.26
N ASP A 73 10.00 -0.25 -18.95
CA ASP A 73 10.99 -0.27 -20.03
C ASP A 73 12.42 -0.04 -19.53
N HIS A 74 12.58 0.54 -18.34
CA HIS A 74 13.88 0.78 -17.72
C HIS A 74 14.75 -0.50 -17.65
N LYS A 75 16.06 -0.34 -17.92
CA LYS A 75 17.05 -1.44 -17.95
C LYS A 75 18.15 -1.21 -16.91
N PRO A 76 18.72 -2.27 -16.30
CA PRO A 76 18.48 -3.70 -16.59
C PRO A 76 17.17 -4.26 -16.02
N PHE A 77 16.55 -3.54 -15.08
CA PHE A 77 15.30 -3.94 -14.42
C PHE A 77 14.32 -2.78 -14.43
N PRO A 78 13.00 -3.04 -14.48
CA PRO A 78 12.00 -1.98 -14.41
C PRO A 78 12.12 -1.20 -13.09
N TYR A 79 11.74 0.07 -13.11
CA TYR A 79 11.54 0.79 -11.86
C TYR A 79 10.21 0.40 -11.23
N VAL A 80 10.20 0.33 -9.90
CA VAL A 80 9.05 -0.06 -9.10
C VAL A 80 8.61 1.15 -8.27
N GLY A 81 7.39 1.60 -8.52
CA GLY A 81 6.69 2.54 -7.64
C GLY A 81 6.03 1.77 -6.52
N PHE A 82 5.91 2.41 -5.36
CA PHE A 82 5.16 1.84 -4.25
C PHE A 82 4.51 2.90 -3.39
N PHE A 83 3.48 2.49 -2.66
CA PHE A 83 3.05 3.22 -1.48
C PHE A 83 2.65 2.27 -0.35
N SER A 84 2.77 2.74 0.88
CA SER A 84 2.46 1.96 2.09
C SER A 84 1.75 2.81 3.13
N LEU A 85 0.82 2.20 3.86
CA LEU A 85 0.18 2.85 5.01
C LEU A 85 1.16 2.92 6.20
N TYR A 86 1.24 4.08 6.85
CA TYR A 86 1.88 4.18 8.16
C TYR A 86 0.97 3.57 9.23
N PRO A 87 1.46 2.65 10.07
CA PRO A 87 0.68 2.05 11.15
C PRO A 87 0.51 3.05 12.31
N THR A 88 -0.51 3.91 12.23
CA THR A 88 -0.80 4.88 13.30
C THR A 88 -1.73 4.31 14.38
N ALA A 89 -2.52 3.29 14.05
CA ALA A 89 -3.41 2.60 14.97
C ALA A 89 -2.98 1.13 15.22
N SER A 90 -3.41 0.56 16.34
CA SER A 90 -3.22 -0.85 16.73
C SER A 90 -4.41 -1.74 16.33
N THR A 91 -5.53 -1.12 15.93
CA THR A 91 -6.66 -1.81 15.31
C THR A 91 -6.85 -1.29 13.89
N ILE A 92 -6.50 -2.11 12.90
CA ILE A 92 -6.57 -1.79 11.48
C ILE A 92 -7.19 -2.99 10.77
N ASP A 93 -8.23 -2.76 9.99
CA ASP A 93 -8.78 -3.76 9.07
C ASP A 93 -8.35 -3.40 7.64
N ALA A 94 -7.42 -4.16 7.09
CA ALA A 94 -6.85 -3.93 5.77
C ALA A 94 -6.96 -5.20 4.92
N VAL A 95 -7.60 -5.06 3.77
CA VAL A 95 -7.94 -6.18 2.87
C VAL A 95 -7.53 -5.84 1.44
N ALA A 96 -6.63 -6.64 0.89
CA ALA A 96 -6.27 -6.63 -0.52
C ALA A 96 -7.21 -7.54 -1.31
N GLY A 97 -7.57 -7.13 -2.52
CA GLY A 97 -8.35 -7.92 -3.47
C GLY A 97 -7.82 -7.72 -4.90
N PRO A 98 -8.46 -8.36 -5.90
CA PRO A 98 -8.10 -8.19 -7.30
C PRO A 98 -8.21 -6.72 -7.72
N GLY A 99 -7.07 -6.05 -7.89
CA GLY A 99 -7.02 -4.64 -8.25
C GLY A 99 -7.59 -3.70 -7.17
N THR A 100 -7.77 -4.16 -5.93
CA THR A 100 -8.39 -3.35 -4.88
C THR A 100 -7.66 -3.43 -3.55
N LEU A 101 -7.78 -2.37 -2.75
CA LEU A 101 -7.31 -2.31 -1.38
C LEU A 101 -8.34 -1.53 -0.54
N SER A 102 -8.80 -2.12 0.54
CA SER A 102 -9.68 -1.46 1.51
C SER A 102 -8.98 -1.40 2.86
N ILE A 103 -8.99 -0.24 3.50
CA ILE A 103 -8.38 -0.03 4.81
C ILE A 103 -9.38 0.73 5.68
N SER A 104 -9.62 0.27 6.89
CA SER A 104 -10.47 0.94 7.85
C SER A 104 -9.89 0.90 9.26
N TYR A 105 -10.27 1.89 10.08
CA TYR A 105 -9.97 1.91 11.51
C TYR A 105 -11.25 1.64 12.31
N PRO A 106 -11.54 0.37 12.64
CA PRO A 106 -12.80 0.01 13.29
C PRO A 106 -12.90 0.55 14.73
N ASN A 107 -11.77 0.81 15.39
CA ASN A 107 -11.74 1.43 16.72
C ASN A 107 -11.33 2.91 16.64
N ARG A 108 -12.33 3.79 16.53
CA ARG A 108 -12.14 5.26 16.46
C ARG A 108 -11.71 5.93 17.75
N THR A 109 -11.83 5.26 18.89
CA THR A 109 -11.40 5.82 20.18
C THR A 109 -9.90 5.65 20.39
N GLN A 110 -9.25 4.93 19.49
CA GLN A 110 -7.85 4.63 19.60
C GLN A 110 -6.98 5.75 19.04
N GLU A 111 -5.87 6.06 19.72
CA GLU A 111 -4.86 6.98 19.22
C GLU A 111 -4.38 6.57 17.82
N GLY A 112 -4.24 7.56 16.93
CA GLY A 112 -3.81 7.39 15.54
C GLY A 112 -4.87 6.88 14.57
N SER A 113 -6.11 6.70 15.02
CA SER A 113 -7.27 6.39 14.15
C SER A 113 -7.91 7.63 13.51
N ASP A 114 -7.36 8.81 13.76
CA ASP A 114 -7.80 10.11 13.26
C ASP A 114 -7.19 10.48 11.90
N ILE A 115 -6.25 9.68 11.38
CA ILE A 115 -5.59 9.96 10.10
C ILE A 115 -5.09 8.70 9.41
N PHE A 116 -5.32 8.60 8.10
CA PHE A 116 -4.60 7.66 7.23
C PHE A 116 -3.45 8.43 6.59
N THR A 117 -2.21 7.97 6.75
CA THR A 117 -1.07 8.55 6.02
C THR A 117 -0.37 7.46 5.22
N PHE A 118 -0.18 7.73 3.94
CA PHE A 118 0.50 6.84 3.01
C PHE A 118 1.84 7.44 2.60
N ALA A 119 2.90 6.63 2.69
CA ALA A 119 4.21 6.96 2.15
C ALA A 119 4.29 6.45 0.72
N LEU A 120 4.37 7.35 -0.27
CA LEU A 120 4.55 7.00 -1.67
C LEU A 120 6.01 7.27 -2.10
N SER A 121 6.62 6.34 -2.82
CA SER A 121 7.97 6.48 -3.37
C SER A 121 8.18 5.63 -4.63
N GLY A 122 9.39 5.63 -5.18
CA GLY A 122 9.75 4.83 -6.36
C GLY A 122 9.11 5.31 -7.67
N VAL A 123 8.60 6.54 -7.69
CA VAL A 123 8.08 7.18 -8.91
C VAL A 123 9.21 7.31 -9.93
N ALA A 124 8.95 6.87 -11.16
CA ALA A 124 9.94 6.86 -12.24
C ALA A 124 10.55 8.26 -12.47
N PRO A 125 11.88 8.42 -12.42
CA PRO A 125 12.53 9.71 -12.67
C PRO A 125 12.17 10.31 -14.04
N LYS A 126 12.02 9.48 -15.08
CA LYS A 126 11.60 9.91 -16.42
C LYS A 126 10.26 10.65 -16.39
N TRP A 127 9.27 10.10 -15.68
CA TRP A 127 7.95 10.71 -15.52
C TRP A 127 8.02 12.07 -14.81
N LEU A 128 8.89 12.22 -13.80
CA LEU A 128 9.11 13.51 -13.13
C LEU A 128 9.80 14.54 -14.03
N LEU A 129 10.77 14.11 -14.86
CA LEU A 129 11.51 14.94 -15.81
C LEU A 129 10.61 15.46 -16.95
N GLU A 130 9.54 14.75 -17.28
CA GLU A 130 8.50 15.20 -18.23
C GLU A 130 7.61 16.34 -17.67
N GLY A 131 7.87 16.78 -16.43
CA GLY A 131 7.18 17.91 -15.80
C GLY A 131 6.06 17.50 -14.85
N ASN A 132 5.78 16.20 -14.72
CA ASN A 132 4.74 15.72 -13.82
C ASN A 132 5.14 15.88 -12.34
N ARG A 133 4.14 15.96 -11.45
CA ARG A 133 4.31 16.09 -10.00
C ARG A 133 3.35 15.16 -9.30
N VAL A 134 3.79 14.58 -8.17
CA VAL A 134 2.92 13.79 -7.32
C VAL A 134 1.94 14.71 -6.61
N HIS A 135 0.65 14.44 -6.79
CA HIS A 135 -0.43 15.17 -6.14
C HIS A 135 -1.50 14.16 -5.68
N GLY A 136 -1.38 13.71 -4.44
CA GLY A 136 -2.11 12.55 -3.96
C GLY A 136 -1.79 11.31 -4.80
N PHE A 137 -2.79 10.48 -5.03
CA PHE A 137 -2.71 9.31 -5.91
C PHE A 137 -3.11 9.62 -7.37
N ASN A 138 -3.25 10.91 -7.72
CA ASN A 138 -3.70 11.30 -9.05
C ASN A 138 -2.53 11.23 -10.05
N ASN A 139 -2.82 10.69 -11.25
CA ASN A 139 -1.91 10.68 -12.39
C ASN A 139 -0.57 9.97 -12.12
N LEU A 140 -0.55 8.85 -11.41
CA LEU A 140 0.70 8.11 -11.19
C LEU A 140 1.22 7.46 -12.48
N PRO A 141 2.54 7.31 -12.67
CA PRO A 141 3.09 6.66 -13.87
C PRO A 141 2.65 5.20 -13.94
N CYS A 142 2.06 4.79 -15.06
CA CYS A 142 1.58 3.43 -15.32
C CYS A 142 0.53 2.88 -14.33
N LEU A 143 -0.08 3.73 -13.49
CA LEU A 143 -1.08 3.31 -12.52
C LEU A 143 -2.21 4.34 -12.42
N ALA A 144 -3.40 3.95 -12.86
CA ALA A 144 -4.62 4.69 -12.56
C ALA A 144 -5.14 4.23 -11.19
N VAL A 145 -5.41 5.21 -10.31
CA VAL A 145 -5.91 4.97 -8.97
C VAL A 145 -7.21 5.73 -8.76
N THR A 146 -8.26 5.00 -8.41
CA THR A 146 -9.52 5.59 -7.94
C THR A 146 -9.57 5.45 -6.43
N VAL A 147 -9.64 6.57 -5.71
CA VAL A 147 -9.71 6.58 -4.24
C VAL A 147 -11.09 7.00 -3.78
N SER A 148 -11.69 6.21 -2.89
CA SER A 148 -12.93 6.55 -2.19
C SER A 148 -12.68 6.58 -0.69
N ALA A 149 -12.82 7.78 -0.11
CA ALA A 149 -12.61 8.08 1.31
C ALA A 149 -13.77 8.95 1.82
N PRO A 150 -15.00 8.41 1.91
CA PRO A 150 -16.20 9.20 2.16
C PRO A 150 -16.14 9.87 3.52
N GLY A 151 -16.29 11.20 3.56
CA GLY A 151 -16.30 12.00 4.79
C GLY A 151 -14.91 12.22 5.42
N LEU A 152 -13.82 11.84 4.73
CA LEU A 152 -12.45 12.12 5.14
C LEU A 152 -11.89 13.30 4.33
N ASP A 153 -11.04 14.10 4.98
CA ASP A 153 -10.46 15.30 4.38
C ASP A 153 -9.06 15.00 3.82
N LEU A 154 -8.94 15.00 2.49
CA LEU A 154 -7.65 14.91 1.81
C LEU A 154 -6.78 16.12 2.15
N GLN A 155 -5.59 15.86 2.67
CA GLN A 155 -4.59 16.89 2.95
C GLN A 155 -3.69 17.12 1.74
N PRO A 156 -3.10 18.33 1.60
CA PRO A 156 -2.06 18.58 0.62
C PRO A 156 -0.92 17.57 0.75
N THR A 157 -0.42 17.07 -0.37
CA THR A 157 0.72 16.14 -0.36
C THR A 157 1.95 16.82 0.20
N VAL A 158 2.53 16.23 1.25
CA VAL A 158 3.72 16.74 1.90
C VAL A 158 4.94 15.99 1.38
N TYR A 159 5.95 16.75 0.96
CA TYR A 159 7.23 16.21 0.52
C TYR A 159 8.08 15.89 1.74
N GLY A 160 8.39 14.62 1.94
CA GLY A 160 9.27 14.17 3.01
C GLY A 160 10.74 14.52 2.73
N SER A 161 11.59 14.29 3.73
CA SER A 161 13.05 14.35 3.55
C SER A 161 13.53 13.17 2.69
N GLN A 162 14.60 13.38 1.92
CA GLN A 162 15.20 12.29 1.17
C GLN A 162 15.84 11.29 2.14
N LEU A 163 15.33 10.07 2.19
CA LEU A 163 15.88 8.99 3.00
C LEU A 163 16.60 8.01 2.06
N ARG A 164 17.92 7.86 2.23
CA ARG A 164 18.76 6.93 1.46
C ARG A 164 18.55 7.04 -0.06
N SER A 165 18.50 8.27 -0.56
CA SER A 165 18.27 8.61 -1.98
C SER A 165 16.84 8.41 -2.51
N HIS A 166 15.88 8.01 -1.67
CA HIS A 166 14.46 7.94 -2.03
C HIS A 166 13.71 9.20 -1.63
N LEU A 167 12.89 9.72 -2.54
CA LEU A 167 11.93 10.78 -2.27
C LEU A 167 10.62 10.15 -1.78
N PHE A 168 10.14 10.59 -0.63
CA PHE A 168 8.87 10.15 -0.06
C PHE A 168 7.83 11.26 -0.17
N TYR A 169 6.63 10.90 -0.61
CA TYR A 169 5.47 11.77 -0.68
C TYR A 169 4.44 11.25 0.30
N ASN A 170 4.10 12.07 1.30
CA ASN A 170 3.09 11.73 2.29
C ASN A 170 1.73 12.22 1.79
N ILE A 171 0.80 11.27 1.65
CA ILE A 171 -0.57 11.52 1.23
C ILE A 171 -1.45 11.16 2.41
N SER A 172 -2.21 12.13 2.93
CA SER A 172 -2.98 11.94 4.16
C SER A 172 -4.46 12.22 3.97
N TYR A 173 -5.29 11.42 4.63
CA TYR A 173 -6.73 11.59 4.76
C TYR A 173 -7.05 11.71 6.25
N VAL A 174 -7.46 12.91 6.67
CA VAL A 174 -7.84 13.18 8.07
C VAL A 174 -9.28 12.73 8.28
N VAL A 175 -9.55 12.11 9.41
CA VAL A 175 -10.89 11.77 9.89
C VAL A 175 -11.39 12.95 10.72
N PRO A 176 -12.40 13.71 10.26
CA PRO A 176 -12.90 14.84 11.02
C PRO A 176 -13.45 14.42 12.38
N GLU A 177 -13.34 15.28 13.40
CA GLU A 177 -13.85 14.98 14.74
C GLU A 177 -15.34 14.59 14.71
N ALA A 178 -16.13 15.32 13.91
CA ALA A 178 -17.57 15.13 13.73
C ALA A 178 -17.94 13.96 12.80
N PHE A 179 -16.97 13.21 12.25
CA PHE A 179 -17.23 12.03 11.44
C PHE A 179 -18.09 11.02 12.22
N THR A 180 -18.87 10.19 11.53
CA THR A 180 -19.64 9.11 12.17
C THR A 180 -19.47 7.82 11.37
N GLY A 181 -19.46 6.68 12.07
CA GLY A 181 -19.18 5.38 11.45
C GLY A 181 -17.69 5.01 11.46
N VAL A 182 -17.32 4.06 10.61
CA VAL A 182 -15.97 3.51 10.50
C VAL A 182 -15.21 4.22 9.38
N PRO A 183 -14.16 4.99 9.70
CA PRO A 183 -13.40 5.71 8.69
C PRO A 183 -12.67 4.70 7.81
N THR A 184 -12.81 4.86 6.50
CA THR A 184 -12.41 3.87 5.51
C THR A 184 -11.82 4.58 4.30
N VAL A 185 -10.70 4.07 3.80
CA VAL A 185 -10.11 4.45 2.51
C VAL A 185 -10.08 3.21 1.63
N THR A 186 -10.69 3.32 0.45
CA THR A 186 -10.73 2.27 -0.56
C THR A 186 -10.03 2.73 -1.82
N PHE A 187 -9.32 1.80 -2.44
CA PHE A 187 -8.58 2.01 -3.67
C PHE A 187 -9.01 0.98 -4.70
N GLU A 188 -9.17 1.45 -5.92
CA GLU A 188 -9.25 0.63 -7.12
C GLU A 188 -8.07 0.99 -8.03
N PHE A 189 -7.41 -0.03 -8.57
CA PHE A 189 -6.19 0.09 -9.33
C PHE A 189 -6.37 -0.50 -10.72
N GLU A 190 -5.89 0.23 -11.72
CA GLU A 190 -5.74 -0.23 -13.08
C GLU A 190 -4.30 0.04 -13.54
N TYR A 191 -3.58 -1.01 -13.94
CA TYR A 191 -2.27 -0.85 -14.54
C TYR A 191 -2.44 -0.41 -16.00
N THR A 192 -1.80 0.70 -16.39
CA THR A 192 -2.08 1.38 -17.68
C THR A 192 -0.95 1.27 -18.70
N CYS A 193 0.04 0.43 -18.41
CA CYS A 193 1.14 0.04 -19.28
C CYS A 193 1.11 -1.50 -19.42
#